data_AF-A0A351T005-F1
#
_entry.id   AF-A0A351T005-F1
#
_cell.length_a   1.000
_cell.length_b   1.000
_cell.length_c   1.000
_cell.angle_alpha   90.00
_cell.angle_beta   90.00
_cell.angle_gamma   90.00
#
_symmetry.space_group_name_H-M   'P 1'
#
loop_
_entity.id
_entity.type
_entity.pdbx_description
1 polymer ?
#
loop_
_entity_poly.entity_id
_entity_poly.type
_entity_poly.pdbx_seq_one_letter_code
_entity_poly.pdbx_strand_id
1 'polypeptide(L)' 'MLIFDGDGVAMMPTEKIRIGIMGLGQIGRHLYHLALENEDIEIAAVADIGKPEIIHYLLKSD' A
#
# COMPACT_ATOMS: atom_id res chain seq x y z
N MET A 1 -13.78 14.30 -12.12
CA MET A 1 -14.79 14.79 -11.15
C MET A 1 -14.05 15.71 -10.21
N LEU A 2 -14.43 16.99 -10.15
CA LEU A 2 -13.87 17.92 -9.15
C LEU A 2 -14.57 17.65 -7.83
N ILE A 3 -13.81 17.38 -6.78
CA ILE A 3 -14.34 17.21 -5.42
C ILE A 3 -14.11 18.55 -4.73
N PHE A 4 -15.13 19.09 -4.08
CA PHE A 4 -15.00 20.30 -3.28
C PHE A 4 -15.12 19.91 -1.81
N ASP A 5 -14.31 20.50 -0.94
CA ASP A 5 -14.55 20.37 0.49
C ASP A 5 -15.79 21.19 0.93
N GLY A 6 -16.12 21.14 2.22
CA GLY A 6 -17.22 21.90 2.80
C GLY A 6 -16.98 23.42 2.91
N ASP A 7 -15.81 23.93 2.53
CA ASP A 7 -15.44 25.35 2.55
C ASP A 7 -15.26 25.97 1.13
N GLY A 8 -15.38 25.15 0.09
CA GLY A 8 -15.46 25.57 -1.32
C GLY A 8 -14.13 25.47 -2.07
N VAL A 9 -13.09 24.86 -1.49
CA VAL A 9 -11.84 24.59 -2.19
C VAL A 9 -11.96 23.33 -3.04
N ALA A 10 -11.58 23.44 -4.33
CA ALA A 10 -11.52 22.30 -5.22
C ALA A 10 -10.33 21.39 -4.84
N MET A 11 -10.61 20.20 -4.30
CA MET A 11 -9.65 19.11 -4.21
C MET A 11 -9.44 18.52 -5.61
N MET A 12 -8.21 18.60 -6.10
CA MET A 12 -7.74 17.64 -7.10
C MET A 12 -7.51 16.32 -6.37
N PRO A 13 -7.98 15.17 -6.89
CA PRO A 13 -7.57 13.88 -6.35
C PRO A 13 -6.05 13.79 -6.46
N THR A 14 -5.36 13.80 -5.32
CA THR A 14 -3.93 13.55 -5.27
C THR A 14 -3.71 12.12 -5.75
N GLU A 15 -2.93 11.95 -6.82
CA GLU A 15 -2.54 10.60 -7.23
C GLU A 15 -1.84 9.91 -6.06
N LYS A 16 -2.23 8.65 -5.80
CA LYS A 16 -1.65 7.87 -4.72
C LYS A 16 -0.15 7.72 -4.92
N ILE A 17 0.59 7.74 -3.82
CA ILE A 17 2.01 7.42 -3.82
C ILE A 17 2.15 5.92 -4.08
N ARG A 18 2.68 5.59 -5.26
CA ARG A 18 2.91 4.21 -5.70
C ARG A 18 4.23 3.70 -5.15
N ILE A 19 4.18 2.63 -4.36
CA ILE A 19 5.37 2.01 -3.76
C ILE A 19 5.53 0.57 -4.23
N GLY A 20 6.78 0.20 -4.50
CA GLY A 20 7.21 -1.18 -4.66
C GLY A 20 7.93 -1.65 -3.40
N ILE A 21 7.63 -2.87 -2.94
CA ILE A 21 8.29 -3.48 -1.77
C ILE A 21 9.14 -4.65 -2.24
N MET A 22 10.45 -4.58 -2.02
CA MET A 22 11.37 -5.69 -2.26
C MET A 22 11.77 -6.32 -0.92
N GLY A 23 11.37 -7.57 -0.69
CA GLY A 23 11.53 -8.32 0.55
C GLY A 23 10.29 -8.21 1.46
N LEU A 24 9.55 -9.31 1.59
CA LEU A 24 8.39 -9.52 2.48
C LEU A 24 8.76 -10.41 3.67
N GLY A 25 9.94 -10.15 4.24
CA GLY A 25 10.28 -10.55 5.60
C GLY A 25 9.50 -9.74 6.65
N GLN A 26 9.91 -9.80 7.93
CA GLN A 26 9.18 -9.14 9.02
C GLN A 26 8.91 -7.65 8.77
N ILE A 27 9.93 -6.88 8.38
CA ILE A 27 9.79 -5.42 8.16
C ILE A 27 8.92 -5.13 6.93
N GLY A 28 9.15 -5.87 5.84
CA GLY A 28 8.39 -5.68 4.59
C GLY A 28 6.90 -5.94 4.77
N ARG A 29 6.53 -6.96 5.56
CA ARG A 29 5.11 -7.25 5.86
C ARG A 29 4.49 -6.20 6.77
N HIS A 30 5.18 -5.75 7.82
CA HIS A 30 4.65 -4.63 8.62
C HIS A 30 4.45 -3.36 7.79
N LEU A 31 5.41 -3.01 6.91
CA LEU A 31 5.25 -1.89 5.99
C LEU A 31 4.08 -2.10 5.03
N TYR A 32 3.91 -3.32 4.52
CA TYR A 32 2.78 -3.68 3.66
C TYR A 32 1.45 -3.44 4.39
N HIS A 33 1.29 -3.87 5.65
CA HIS A 33 0.07 -3.64 6.42
C HIS A 33 -0.18 -2.14 6.71
N LEU A 34 0.85 -1.41 7.14
CA LEU A 34 0.73 0.05 7.36
C LEU A 34 0.35 0.80 6.07
N ALA A 35 0.88 0.38 4.93
CA ALA A 35 0.53 0.96 3.64
C ALA A 35 -0.93 0.69 3.24
N LEU A 36 -1.50 -0.46 3.62
CA LEU A 36 -2.92 -0.77 3.38
C LEU A 36 -3.88 0.06 4.24
N GLU A 37 -3.42 0.57 5.38
CA GLU A 37 -4.20 1.46 6.26
C GLU A 37 -4.20 2.93 5.81
N ASN A 38 -3.39 3.29 4.80
CA ASN A 38 -3.24 4.65 4.32
C ASN A 38 -3.85 4.84 2.92
N GLU A 39 -4.90 5.66 2.82
CA GLU A 39 -5.62 5.89 1.57
C GLU A 39 -4.78 6.61 0.49
N ASP A 40 -3.75 7.35 0.88
CA ASP A 40 -2.84 8.06 -0.02
C ASP A 40 -1.79 7.13 -0.67
N ILE A 41 -1.72 5.87 -0.24
CA ILE A 41 -0.69 4.91 -0.66
C ILE A 41 -1.30 3.82 -1.54
N GLU A 42 -0.56 3.43 -2.59
CA GLU A 42 -0.83 2.26 -3.41
C GLU A 42 0.40 1.35 -3.45
N ILE A 43 0.24 0.09 -3.05
CA ILE A 43 1.27 -0.94 -3.27
C ILE A 43 1.19 -1.39 -4.73
N ALA A 44 2.12 -0.90 -5.55
CA ALA A 44 2.14 -1.14 -6.98
C ALA A 44 2.82 -2.46 -7.36
N ALA A 45 3.75 -2.95 -6.54
CA ALA A 45 4.45 -4.21 -6.76
C ALA A 45 5.05 -4.76 -5.47
N VAL A 46 5.16 -6.08 -5.40
CA VAL A 46 5.94 -6.78 -4.38
C VAL A 46 6.89 -7.77 -5.04
N ALA A 47 8.08 -7.93 -4.49
CA ALA A 47 9.06 -8.90 -4.94
C ALA A 47 9.72 -9.57 -3.74
N ASP A 48 9.87 -10.90 -3.78
CA ASP A 48 10.59 -11.68 -2.78
C ASP A 48 11.27 -12.89 -3.44
N ILE A 49 12.26 -13.46 -2.77
CA ILE A 49 12.92 -14.71 -3.20
C ILE A 49 12.12 -15.96 -2.79
N GLY A 50 11.26 -15.82 -1.79
CA GLY A 50 10.38 -16.86 -1.29
C GLY A 50 9.27 -17.20 -2.28
N LYS A 51 8.77 -18.44 -2.18
CA LYS A 51 7.66 -18.88 -3.01
C LYS A 51 6.38 -18.07 -2.70
N PRO A 52 5.56 -17.71 -3.69
CA PRO A 52 4.35 -16.92 -3.48
C PRO A 52 3.42 -17.47 -2.40
N GLU A 53 3.28 -18.78 -2.28
CA GLU A 53 2.41 -19.42 -1.29
C GLU A 53 2.90 -19.21 0.15
N ILE A 54 4.22 -19.19 0.34
CA ILE A 54 4.85 -18.91 1.64
C ILE A 54 4.61 -17.46 2.02
N ILE A 55 4.83 -16.53 1.08
CA ILE A 55 4.62 -15.10 1.30
C ILE A 55 3.15 -14.80 1.62
N HIS A 56 2.22 -15.41 0.89
CA HIS A 56 0.79 -15.28 1.15
C HIS A 56 0.38 -15.82 2.53
N TYR A 57 0.94 -16.96 2.94
CA TYR A 57 0.73 -17.49 4.28
C TYR A 57 1.23 -16.52 5.36
N LEU A 58 2.44 -15.97 5.18
CA LEU A 58 3.03 -15.03 6.13
C LEU A 58 2.22 -13.74 6.23
N LEU A 59 1.75 -13.17 5.12
CA LEU A 59 0.90 -11.96 5.09
C LEU A 59 -0.49 -12.15 5.72
N LYS A 60 -0.96 -13.38 5.86
CA LYS A 60 -2.25 -13.69 6.52
C LYS A 60 -2.13 -14.00 8.01
N SER A 61 -0.92 -14.33 8.45
CA SER A 61 -0.65 -14.81 9.80
C SER A 61 -0.20 -13.69 10.74
N ASP A 62 0.20 -12.56 10.18
CA ASP A 62 0.44 -11.29 10.87
C ASP A 62 -0.86 -10.46 10.86
#